data_AF-A0A511SU73-F1
#
_entry.id   AF-A0A511SU73-F1
#
_cell.length_a   1.000
_cell.length_b   1.000
_cell.length_c   1.000
_cell.angle_alpha   90.00
_cell.angle_beta   90.00
_cell.angle_gamma   90.00
#
_symmetry.space_group_name_H-M   'P 1'
#
loop_
_entity.id
_entity.type
_entity.pdbx_description
1 polymer ?
#
loop_
_entity_poly.entity_id
_entity_poly.type
_entity_poly.pdbx_seq_one_letter_code
_entity_poly.pdbx_strand_id
1 'polypeptide(L)'
;MPSAPPPPPKPSLPRAAALGLAGGLLLGGLGLFAAGLRGLFGTLECTGLSGPECELLQQATHELGRFQSLAGGALVALGSALFVLVRRRPPVPPEAP
;
A
#
# COMPACT_ATOMS: atom_id res chain seq x y z
N MET A 1 20.97 46.35 8.78
CA MET A 1 20.84 45.79 7.43
C MET A 1 19.74 44.74 7.46
N PRO A 2 18.74 44.77 6.57
CA PRO A 2 17.66 43.78 6.56
C PRO A 2 18.19 42.42 6.10
N SER A 3 18.00 41.39 6.94
CA SER A 3 18.39 40.01 6.64
C SER A 3 17.58 39.49 5.45
N ALA A 4 18.28 38.98 4.43
CA ALA A 4 17.64 38.37 3.27
C ALA A 4 16.71 37.21 3.67
N PRO A 5 15.58 37.00 2.98
CA PRO A 5 14.67 35.89 3.25
C PRO A 5 15.39 34.55 3.01
N PRO A 6 15.08 33.50 3.81
CA PRO A 6 15.74 32.21 3.66
C PRO A 6 15.48 31.61 2.27
N PRO A 7 16.47 30.92 1.68
CA PRO A 7 16.30 30.30 0.37
C PRO A 7 15.20 29.22 0.40
N PRO A 8 14.46 29.04 -0.70
CA PRO A 8 13.40 28.03 -0.77
C PRO A 8 13.98 26.62 -0.54
N PRO A 9 13.27 25.76 0.21
CA PRO A 9 13.75 24.42 0.51
C PRO A 9 13.92 23.61 -0.79
N LYS A 10 15.13 23.10 -1.01
CA LYS A 10 15.45 22.30 -2.21
C LYS A 10 14.62 21.00 -2.20
N PRO A 11 14.06 20.59 -3.35
CA PRO A 11 13.31 19.35 -3.45
C PRO A 11 14.22 18.16 -3.10
N SER A 12 13.85 17.40 -2.07
CA SER A 12 14.61 16.21 -1.65
C SER A 12 14.09 14.99 -2.41
N LEU A 13 14.84 14.57 -3.44
CA LEU A 13 14.61 13.36 -4.21
C LEU A 13 14.36 12.09 -3.35
N PRO A 14 15.10 11.82 -2.24
CA PRO A 14 14.81 10.66 -1.39
C PRO A 14 13.46 10.77 -0.65
N ARG A 15 13.01 11.99 -0.32
CA ARG A 15 11.70 12.19 0.32
C ARG A 15 10.56 11.95 -0.67
N ALA A 16 10.72 12.39 -1.91
CA ALA A 16 9.78 12.10 -2.99
C ALA A 16 9.68 10.60 -3.27
N ALA A 17 10.82 9.90 -3.36
CA ALA A 17 10.86 8.45 -3.55
C ALA A 17 10.18 7.70 -2.38
N ALA A 18 10.44 8.10 -1.13
CA ALA A 18 9.82 7.47 0.03
C ALA A 18 8.30 7.71 0.11
N LEU A 19 7.83 8.90 -0.28
CA LEU A 19 6.40 9.19 -0.39
C LEU A 19 5.74 8.38 -1.52
N GLY A 20 6.40 8.26 -2.66
CA GLY A 20 5.95 7.42 -3.77
C GLY A 20 5.83 5.95 -3.36
N LEU A 21 6.84 5.40 -2.68
CA LEU A 21 6.81 4.04 -2.13
C LEU A 21 5.69 3.85 -1.12
N ALA A 22 5.53 4.77 -0.16
CA ALA A 22 4.46 4.70 0.83
C ALA A 22 3.07 4.74 0.17
N GLY A 23 2.88 5.64 -0.81
CA GLY A 23 1.65 5.72 -1.59
C GLY A 23 1.37 4.45 -2.38
N GLY A 24 2.39 3.88 -3.05
CA GLY A 24 2.27 2.63 -3.79
C GLY A 24 1.94 1.43 -2.91
N LEU A 25 2.57 1.32 -1.73
CA LEU A 25 2.27 0.27 -0.75
C LEU A 25 0.86 0.39 -0.19
N LEU A 26 0.39 1.61 0.08
CA LEU A 26 -0.97 1.86 0.57
C LEU A 26 -2.02 1.54 -0.50
N LEU A 27 -1.88 2.07 -1.71
CA LEU A 27 -2.85 1.85 -2.78
C LEU A 27 -2.84 0.41 -3.29
N GLY A 28 -1.64 -0.14 -3.51
CA GLY A 28 -1.47 -1.54 -3.91
C GLY A 28 -1.94 -2.52 -2.83
N GLY A 29 -1.61 -2.24 -1.56
CA GLY A 29 -2.08 -3.02 -0.43
C GLY A 29 -3.59 -2.97 -0.26
N LEU A 30 -4.22 -1.80 -0.38
CA LEU A 30 -5.67 -1.64 -0.30
C LEU A 30 -6.38 -2.37 -1.44
N GLY A 31 -5.83 -2.30 -2.65
CA GLY A 31 -6.33 -3.04 -3.82
C GLY A 31 -6.26 -4.56 -3.62
N LEU A 32 -5.12 -5.08 -3.16
CA LEU A 32 -4.98 -6.51 -2.82
C LEU A 32 -5.93 -6.91 -1.70
N PHE A 33 -6.07 -6.08 -0.66
CA PHE A 33 -6.95 -6.36 0.46
C PHE A 33 -8.41 -6.45 0.03
N ALA A 34 -8.88 -5.51 -0.79
CA ALA A 34 -10.22 -5.51 -1.35
C ALA A 34 -10.47 -6.71 -2.29
N ALA A 35 -9.48 -7.09 -3.11
CA ALA A 35 -9.55 -8.28 -3.95
C ALA A 35 -9.63 -9.57 -3.11
N GLY A 36 -8.81 -9.68 -2.05
CA GLY A 36 -8.84 -10.81 -1.14
C GLY A 36 -10.17 -10.92 -0.39
N LEU A 37 -10.73 -9.80 0.07
CA LEU A 37 -12.07 -9.75 0.66
C LEU A 37 -13.15 -10.18 -0.33
N ARG A 38 -13.06 -9.79 -1.60
CA ARG A 38 -13.96 -10.31 -2.65
C ARG A 38 -13.81 -11.81 -2.87
N GLY A 39 -12.59 -12.36 -2.79
CA GLY A 39 -12.38 -13.81 -2.88
C GLY A 39 -12.94 -14.59 -1.68
N LEU A 40 -12.98 -13.97 -0.49
CA LEU A 40 -13.50 -14.58 0.73
C LEU A 40 -15.03 -14.45 0.89
N PHE A 41 -15.60 -13.31 0.51
CA PHE A 41 -17.01 -12.97 0.75
C PHE A 41 -17.85 -12.90 -0.53
N GLY A 42 -17.23 -12.95 -1.71
CA GLY A 42 -17.91 -12.90 -2.99
C GLY A 42 -18.52 -14.25 -3.36
N THR A 43 -19.69 -14.20 -3.98
CA THR A 43 -20.33 -15.37 -4.59
C THR A 43 -19.74 -15.60 -5.97
N LEU A 44 -19.09 -16.75 -6.18
CA LEU A 44 -18.57 -17.14 -7.49
C LEU A 44 -19.75 -17.60 -8.36
N GLU A 45 -20.07 -16.86 -9.42
CA GLU A 45 -21.10 -17.31 -10.37
C GLU A 45 -20.56 -18.47 -11.22
N CYS A 46 -20.87 -19.70 -10.80
CA CYS A 46 -20.55 -20.93 -11.52
C CYS A 46 -21.52 -21.22 -12.69
N THR A 47 -21.92 -20.18 -13.44
CA THR A 47 -22.74 -20.37 -14.64
C THR A 47 -21.92 -21.08 -15.72
N GLY A 48 -22.15 -22.38 -15.89
CA GLY A 48 -21.56 -23.19 -16.96
C GLY A 48 -20.47 -24.19 -16.56
N LEU A 49 -20.13 -24.32 -15.28
CA LEU A 49 -19.19 -25.35 -14.79
C LEU A 49 -19.94 -26.54 -14.17
N SER A 50 -19.37 -27.75 -14.27
CA SER A 50 -19.92 -28.91 -13.57
C SER A 50 -19.74 -28.75 -12.05
N GLY A 51 -20.67 -29.32 -11.27
CA GLY A 51 -20.68 -29.20 -9.80
C GLY A 51 -19.32 -29.37 -9.10
N PRO A 52 -18.51 -30.40 -9.41
CA PRO A 52 -17.21 -30.58 -8.77
C PRO A 52 -16.15 -29.55 -9.19
N GLU A 53 -16.20 -29.03 -10.41
CA GLU A 53 -15.27 -27.99 -10.87
C GLU A 53 -15.54 -26.65 -10.18
N CYS A 54 -16.81 -26.35 -9.90
CA CYS A 54 -17.22 -25.18 -9.14
C CYS A 54 -16.74 -25.24 -7.68
N GLU A 55 -16.87 -26.39 -7.00
CA GLU A 55 -16.33 -26.55 -5.63
C GLU A 55 -14.81 -26.35 -5.59
N LEU A 56 -14.10 -26.89 -6.58
CA LEU A 56 -12.65 -26.79 -6.66
C LEU A 56 -12.19 -25.35 -6.87
N LEU A 57 -12.86 -24.60 -7.75
CA LEU A 57 -12.59 -23.18 -7.95
C LEU A 57 -12.93 -22.35 -6.72
N GLN A 58 -14.05 -22.64 -6.06
CA GLN A 58 -14.49 -21.92 -4.87
C GLN A 58 -13.51 -22.13 -3.71
N GLN A 59 -13.04 -23.35 -3.51
CA GLN A 59 -12.05 -23.64 -2.48
C GLN A 59 -10.70 -22.99 -2.78
N ALA A 60 -10.27 -23.01 -4.04
CA ALA A 60 -9.04 -22.34 -4.47
C ALA A 60 -9.11 -20.81 -4.28
N THR A 61 -10.23 -20.18 -4.67
CA THR A 61 -10.42 -18.73 -4.52
C THR A 61 -10.52 -18.31 -3.06
N HIS A 62 -11.08 -19.14 -2.18
CA HIS A 62 -11.15 -18.85 -0.76
C HIS A 62 -9.77 -18.86 -0.09
N GLU A 63 -8.93 -19.87 -0.36
CA GLU A 63 -7.54 -19.94 0.11
C GLU A 63 -6.71 -18.74 -0.40
N LEU A 64 -6.78 -18.47 -1.70
CA LEU A 64 -6.12 -17.31 -2.33
C LEU A 64 -6.59 -15.99 -1.72
N GLY A 65 -7.90 -15.84 -1.47
CA GLY A 65 -8.47 -14.65 -0.83
C GLY A 65 -7.95 -14.41 0.58
N ARG A 66 -7.72 -15.49 1.35
CA ARG A 66 -7.13 -15.40 2.69
C ARG A 66 -5.68 -14.93 2.65
N PHE A 67 -4.85 -15.50 1.77
CA PHE A 67 -3.47 -15.05 1.60
C PHE A 67 -3.40 -13.62 1.06
N GLN A 68 -4.25 -13.28 0.09
CA GLN A 68 -4.26 -11.97 -0.55
C GLN A 68 -4.74 -10.86 0.41
N SER A 69 -5.70 -11.15 1.29
CA SER A 69 -6.14 -10.23 2.34
C SER A 69 -5.06 -10.04 3.42
N LEU A 70 -4.40 -11.09 3.89
CA LEU A 70 -3.28 -10.96 4.84
C LEU A 70 -2.12 -10.14 4.25
N ALA A 71 -1.73 -10.45 3.01
CA ALA A 71 -0.68 -9.72 2.30
C ALA A 71 -1.06 -8.26 2.05
N GLY A 72 -2.27 -8.00 1.58
CA GLY A 72 -2.79 -6.64 1.37
C GLY A 72 -2.82 -5.81 2.65
N GLY A 73 -3.32 -6.40 3.75
CA GLY A 73 -3.35 -5.75 5.06
C GLY A 73 -1.94 -5.43 5.59
N ALA A 74 -0.99 -6.36 5.44
CA ALA A 74 0.40 -6.13 5.83
C ALA A 74 1.06 -4.99 5.02
N LEU A 75 0.81 -4.91 3.72
CA LEU A 75 1.33 -3.83 2.87
C LEU A 75 0.75 -2.47 3.26
N VAL A 76 -0.55 -2.40 3.60
CA VAL A 76 -1.18 -1.18 4.10
C VAL A 76 -0.55 -0.75 5.44
N ALA A 77 -0.34 -1.70 6.36
CA ALA A 77 0.30 -1.43 7.64
C ALA A 77 1.73 -0.89 7.45
N LEU A 78 2.55 -1.53 6.61
CA LEU A 78 3.90 -1.09 6.25
C LEU A 78 3.90 0.30 5.60
N GLY A 79 3.02 0.53 4.63
CA GLY A 79 2.87 1.83 3.96
C GLY A 79 2.50 2.95 4.94
N SER A 80 1.60 2.66 5.89
CA SER A 80 1.20 3.62 6.93
C SER A 80 2.35 3.95 7.89
N ALA A 81 3.13 2.95 8.31
CA ALA A 81 4.29 3.14 9.17
C ALA A 81 5.38 3.97 8.47
N LEU A 82 5.68 3.64 7.20
CA LEU A 82 6.63 4.41 6.38
C LEU A 82 6.16 5.86 6.20
N PHE A 83 4.87 6.09 5.94
CA PHE A 83 4.32 7.44 5.81
C PHE A 83 4.49 8.26 7.09
N VAL A 84 4.23 7.67 8.27
CA VAL A 84 4.43 8.32 9.56
C VAL A 84 5.91 8.67 9.76
N LEU A 85 6.84 7.76 9.45
CA LEU A 85 8.28 8.00 9.56
C LEU A 85 8.75 9.13 8.62
N VAL A 86 8.27 9.16 7.38
CA VAL A 86 8.61 10.19 6.40
C VAL A 86 8.04 11.55 6.80
N ARG A 87 6.83 11.60 7.38
CA ARG A 87 6.27 12.84 7.95
C ARG A 87 7.03 13.33 9.18
N ARG A 88 7.49 12.40 10.04
CA ARG A 88 8.17 12.73 11.31
C ARG A 88 9.62 13.17 11.14
N ARG A 89 10.27 12.99 9.98
CA ARG A 89 11.62 13.52 9.74
C ARG A 89 11.56 15.06 9.58
N PRO A 90 12.07 15.85 10.54
CA PRO A 90 12.27 17.28 10.33
C PRO A 90 13.33 17.46 9.22
N PRO A 91 13.28 18.56 8.45
CA PRO A 91 14.35 18.89 7.53
C PRO A 91 15.64 19.00 8.34
N VAL A 92 16.65 18.18 7.99
CA VAL A 92 17.99 18.31 8.53
C VAL A 92 18.46 19.73 8.19
N PRO A 93 18.79 20.58 9.18
CA PRO A 93 19.38 21.86 8.88
C PRO A 93 20.64 21.60 8.06
N PRO A 94 20.86 22.29 6.93
CA PRO A 94 22.12 22.16 6.22
C PRO A 94 23.23 22.48 7.23
N GLU A 95 24.21 21.58 7.37
CA GLU A 95 25.44 21.86 8.10
C GLU A 95 25.97 23.20 7.61
N ALA A 96 25.88 24.21 8.48
CA ALA A 96 26.60 25.45 8.33
C ALA A 96 28.08 25.15 8.63
N PRO A 97 29.00 25.88 7.97
CA PRO A 97 30.29 25.39 7.48
C PRO A 97 31.26 24.84 8.53
#